data_AF-A0A915M050-F1
#
_entry.id   AF-A0A915M050-F1
#
_cell.length_a   1.000
_cell.length_b   1.000
_cell.length_c   1.000
_cell.angle_alpha   90.00
_cell.angle_beta   90.00
_cell.angle_gamma   90.00
#
_symmetry.space_group_name_H-M   'P 1'
#
loop_
_entity.id
_entity.type
_entity.pdbx_description
1 polymer ?
#
loop_
_entity_poly.entity_id
_entity_poly.type
_entity_poly.pdbx_seq_one_letter_code
_entity_poly.pdbx_strand_id
1 'polypeptide(L)' 'MSFKGIIGGTYKLLDNYEIPLIGLGTYALWSQEEVDRAVDAALEAGYRLFDTANFYNNEKELGIAFK' A
#
# COMPACT_ATOMS: atom_id res chain seq x y z
N MET A 1 -2.46 -17.59 -3.34
CA MET A 1 -3.21 -16.37 -3.66
C MET A 1 -2.82 -15.95 -5.07
N SER A 2 -3.77 -15.57 -5.92
CA SER A 2 -3.48 -15.16 -7.30
C SER A 2 -3.46 -13.64 -7.38
N PHE A 3 -2.32 -13.03 -7.70
CA PHE A 3 -2.17 -11.59 -7.93
C PHE A 3 -2.74 -11.15 -9.29
N LYS A 4 -3.86 -11.75 -9.73
CA LYS A 4 -4.57 -11.33 -10.94
C LYS A 4 -5.17 -9.95 -10.71
N GLY A 5 -4.88 -9.02 -11.62
CA GLY A 5 -5.45 -7.66 -11.59
C GLY A 5 -4.67 -6.64 -10.78
N ILE A 6 -3.44 -6.94 -10.34
CA ILE A 6 -2.56 -5.93 -9.73
C ILE A 6 -2.09 -4.93 -10.79
N ILE A 7 -2.23 -3.64 -10.50
CA ILE A 7 -1.74 -2.57 -11.36
C ILE A 7 -0.22 -2.69 -11.56
N GLY A 8 0.21 -2.66 -12.83
CA GLY A 8 1.62 -2.81 -13.20
C GLY A 8 2.20 -4.23 -13.03
N GLY A 9 1.44 -5.19 -12.52
CA GLY A 9 1.88 -6.57 -12.31
C GLY A 9 2.80 -6.74 -11.09
N THR A 10 3.49 -7.88 -11.05
CA THR A 10 4.36 -8.29 -9.94
C THR A 10 5.77 -8.65 -10.43
N TYR A 11 6.73 -8.62 -9.51
CA TYR A 11 8.06 -9.15 -9.70
C TYR A 11 8.35 -10.27 -8.70
N LYS A 12 9.03 -11.32 -9.16
CA LYS A 12 9.42 -12.45 -8.31
C LYS A 12 10.78 -12.16 -7.67
N LEU A 13 10.78 -12.04 -6.35
CA LEU A 13 11.98 -11.84 -5.53
C LEU A 13 12.84 -13.12 -5.46
N LEU A 14 14.08 -12.98 -4.96
CA LEU A 14 15.04 -14.08 -4.87
C LEU A 14 14.58 -15.22 -3.95
N ASP A 15 13.73 -14.92 -2.98
CA ASP A 15 13.11 -15.86 -2.05
C ASP A 15 11.79 -16.47 -2.57
N ASN A 16 11.48 -16.24 -3.85
CA ASN A 16 10.28 -16.68 -4.56
C ASN A 16 8.96 -16.03 -4.15
N TYR A 17 8.96 -15.05 -3.26
CA TYR A 17 7.77 -14.22 -3.06
C TYR A 17 7.58 -13.26 -4.23
N GLU A 18 6.33 -12.84 -4.46
CA GLU A 18 5.99 -11.84 -5.45
C GLU A 18 5.70 -10.51 -4.77
N ILE A 19 6.24 -9.42 -5.32
CA ILE A 19 5.96 -8.05 -4.87
C ILE A 19 5.26 -7.27 -5.99
N PRO A 20 4.22 -6.48 -5.71
CA PRO A 20 3.65 -5.57 -6.69
C PRO A 20 4.68 -4.56 -7.18
N LEU A 21 4.70 -4.27 -8.48
CA LEU A 21 5.65 -3.33 -9.07
C LEU A 21 5.30 -1.86 -8.80
N ILE A 22 4.05 -1.58 -8.48
CA ILE A 22 3.54 -0.25 -8.18
C ILE A 22 2.91 -0.26 -6.78
N GLY A 23 3.27 0.72 -5.95
CA GLY A 23 2.78 0.87 -4.59
C GLY A 23 2.49 2.33 -4.22
N LEU A 24 1.71 2.51 -3.15
CA LEU A 24 1.44 3.82 -2.54
C LEU A 24 2.40 4.03 -1.37
N GLY A 25 3.23 5.08 -1.44
CA GLY A 25 4.00 5.54 -0.28
C GLY A 25 3.15 6.44 0.62
N THR A 26 3.27 6.30 1.94
CA THR A 26 2.47 7.06 2.92
C THR A 26 3.22 8.24 3.55
N TYR A 27 4.39 8.61 3.03
CA TYR A 27 5.09 9.80 3.52
C TYR A 27 4.24 11.07 3.38
N ALA A 28 4.30 11.94 4.38
CA ALA A 28 3.57 13.22 4.44
C ALA A 28 2.03 13.12 4.42
N LEU A 29 1.48 11.99 4.87
CA LEU A 29 0.09 11.89 5.31
C LEU A 29 0.06 12.07 6.83
N TRP A 30 -0.59 13.12 7.30
CA TRP A 30 -0.47 13.63 8.67
C TRP A 30 -1.72 13.37 9.52
N SER A 31 -2.78 12.89 8.91
CA SER A 31 -4.06 12.63 9.58
C SER A 31 -4.70 11.32 9.13
N GLN A 32 -5.57 10.76 9.98
CA GLN A 32 -6.34 9.56 9.64
C GLN A 32 -7.16 9.77 8.35
N GLU A 33 -7.80 10.93 8.19
CA GLU A 33 -8.61 11.24 7.00
C GLU A 33 -7.79 11.27 5.70
N GLU A 34 -6.54 11.74 5.76
CA GLU A 34 -5.64 11.70 4.61
C GLU A 34 -5.21 10.26 4.27
N VAL A 35 -4.92 9.44 5.29
CA VAL A 35 -4.56 8.03 5.11
C VAL A 35 -5.74 7.24 4.55
N ASP A 36 -6.93 7.38 5.12
CA ASP A 36 -8.14 6.67 4.66
C ASP A 36 -8.42 6.98 3.19
N ARG A 37 -8.46 8.28 2.83
CA ARG A 37 -8.70 8.71 1.43
C ARG A 37 -7.64 8.17 0.48
N ALA A 38 -6.38 8.19 0.88
CA ALA A 38 -5.28 7.70 0.04
C ALA A 38 -5.36 6.18 -0.15
N VAL A 39 -5.66 5.44 0.93
CA VAL A 39 -5.80 3.98 0.90
C VAL A 39 -7.00 3.55 0.06
N ASP A 40 -8.17 4.16 0.26
CA ASP A 40 -9.39 3.86 -0.51
C ASP A 40 -9.16 4.11 -2.01
N ALA A 41 -8.65 5.30 -2.36
CA ALA A 41 -8.36 5.63 -3.76
C ALA A 41 -7.34 4.68 -4.39
N ALA A 42 -6.30 4.28 -3.65
CA ALA A 42 -5.30 3.34 -4.15
C ALA A 42 -5.89 1.94 -4.33
N LEU A 43 -6.72 1.46 -3.40
CA LEU A 43 -7.39 0.16 -3.50
C LEU A 43 -8.34 0.11 -4.72
N GLU A 44 -9.14 1.18 -4.92
CA GLU A 44 -10.01 1.36 -6.09
C GLU A 44 -9.22 1.39 -7.40
N ALA A 45 -8.07 2.05 -7.41
CA ALA A 45 -7.16 2.09 -8.56
C ALA A 45 -6.38 0.77 -8.79
N GLY A 46 -6.52 -0.22 -7.92
CA GLY A 46 -5.91 -1.55 -8.08
C GLY A 46 -4.54 -1.73 -7.43
N TYR A 47 -4.11 -0.81 -6.56
CA TYR A 47 -2.88 -0.93 -5.78
C TYR A 47 -3.02 -2.02 -4.73
N ARG A 48 -1.92 -2.77 -4.49
CA ARG A 48 -1.85 -3.81 -3.45
C ARG A 48 -0.52 -3.79 -2.68
N LEU A 49 0.30 -2.76 -2.89
CA LEU A 49 1.52 -2.49 -2.12
C LEU A 49 1.39 -1.13 -1.47
N PHE A 50 1.63 -1.07 -0.17
CA PHE A 50 1.61 0.14 0.63
C PHE A 50 2.94 0.21 1.39
N ASP A 51 3.63 1.33 1.25
CA ASP A 51 4.96 1.56 1.80
C ASP A 51 4.86 2.63 2.90
N THR A 52 5.33 2.28 4.09
CA THR A 52 5.38 3.16 5.25
C THR A 52 6.71 2.96 5.97
N ALA A 53 6.99 3.84 6.93
CA ALA A 53 8.13 3.73 7.81
C ALA A 53 7.79 4.33 9.18
N ASN A 54 8.46 3.84 10.21
CA ASN A 54 8.31 4.35 11.57
C ASN A 54 8.48 5.89 11.66
N PHE A 55 9.39 6.47 10.87
CA PHE A 55 9.62 7.92 10.83
C PHE A 55 8.41 8.72 10.31
N TYR A 56 7.52 8.10 9.54
CA TYR A 56 6.33 8.76 8.99
C TYR A 56 5.25 8.94 10.06
N ASN A 57 5.36 8.24 11.20
CA ASN A 57 4.44 8.30 12.34
C ASN A 57 2.97 8.09 11.96
N ASN A 58 2.69 7.30 10.92
CA ASN A 58 1.33 7.01 10.45
C ASN A 58 1.02 5.51 10.26
N GLU A 59 1.87 4.61 10.77
CA GLU A 59 1.65 3.15 10.71
C GLU A 59 0.35 2.73 11.42
N LYS A 60 -0.03 3.43 12.49
CA LYS A 60 -1.27 3.16 13.24
C LYS A 60 -2.49 3.52 12.40
N GLU A 61 -2.46 4.69 11.77
CA GLU A 61 -3.52 5.22 10.91
C GLU A 61 -3.70 4.31 9.69
N LEU A 62 -2.58 3.88 9.09
CA LEU A 62 -2.58 2.91 8.00
C LEU A 62 -3.18 1.56 8.42
N GLY A 63 -2.85 1.09 9.63
CA GLY A 63 -3.42 -0.14 10.19
C GLY A 63 -4.92 -0.03 10.52
N ILE A 64 -5.46 1.17 10.69
CA ILE A 64 -6.90 1.41 10.84
C ILE A 64 -7.59 1.37 9.47
N ALA A 65 -6.98 1.96 8.44
CA ALA A 65 -7.54 2.02 7.09
C ALA A 65 -7.71 0.64 6.42
N PHE A 66 -6.97 -0.40 6.86
CA PHE A 66 -7.10 -1.76 6.31
C PHE A 66 -8.09 -2.67 7.05
N LYS A 67 -8.73 -2.21 8.12
CA LYS A 67 -9.67 -3.03 8.92
C LYS A 67 -11.09 -2.90 8.42
#